data_AF-A0A842SHJ2-F1
#
_entry.id   AF-A0A842SHJ2-F1
#
_cell.length_a   1.000
_cell.length_b   1.000
_cell.length_c   1.000
_cell.angle_alpha   90.00
_cell.angle_beta   90.00
_cell.angle_gamma   90.00
#
_symmetry.space_group_name_H-M   'P 1'
#
loop_
_entity.id
_entity.type
_entity.pdbx_description
1 polymer ?
#
loop_
_entity_poly.entity_id
_entity_poly.type
_entity_poly.pdbx_seq_one_letter_code
_entity_poly.pdbx_strand_id
1 'polypeptide(L)'
;MSSELESVISLCRMVQNGKIEPFDVDFDYIMSVIKKHYPEIKDVREFCLDAQALKEVSTVLENQNKWIAHQSTTLYKDPFMLNQQLMNMDIGSLADAFLKSWHPIIEMEQMSSKTLTNSLGYWGDLIPLDERWQEPEVEAKDTMYATRNEVHELGFIPEEGFGEIIEKFWRELGDRAGEGGTIDYWEWIGRDTYEETVYRAYVTVFLVSYGYANIDRKPLLEETTITHLEEPRPNPEQSKVSVPVLVDYEEWKYWLKE
;
A
#
# COMPACT_ATOMS: atom_id res chain seq x y z
N MET A 1 20.27 -39.53 -1.78
CA MET A 1 20.73 -38.71 -0.63
C MET A 1 21.19 -37.33 -1.11
N SER A 2 22.14 -37.18 -2.05
CA SER A 2 22.53 -35.83 -2.52
C SER A 2 21.52 -35.11 -3.42
N SER A 3 20.64 -35.81 -4.15
CA SER A 3 19.78 -35.15 -5.14
C SER A 3 18.67 -34.26 -4.55
N GLU A 4 18.21 -34.52 -3.33
CA GLU A 4 17.21 -33.66 -2.65
C GLU A 4 17.84 -32.31 -2.25
N LEU A 5 19.06 -32.33 -1.70
CA LEU A 5 19.82 -31.13 -1.34
C LEU A 5 20.26 -30.34 -2.58
N GLU A 6 20.69 -31.03 -3.64
CA GLU A 6 21.02 -30.39 -4.92
C GLU A 6 19.79 -29.70 -5.54
N SER A 7 18.60 -30.30 -5.41
CA SER A 7 17.34 -29.69 -5.84
C SER A 7 17.04 -28.41 -5.06
N VAL A 8 17.18 -28.42 -3.73
CA VAL A 8 17.05 -27.22 -2.87
C VAL A 8 18.06 -26.14 -3.27
N ILE A 9 19.32 -26.50 -3.48
CA ILE A 9 20.37 -25.56 -3.94
C ILE A 9 19.99 -24.94 -5.28
N SER A 10 19.50 -25.75 -6.24
CA SER A 10 19.07 -25.25 -7.54
C SER A 10 17.90 -24.27 -7.44
N LEU A 11 16.93 -24.56 -6.56
CA LEU A 11 15.75 -23.73 -6.35
C LEU A 11 16.16 -22.38 -5.75
N CYS A 12 17.02 -22.37 -4.73
CA CYS A 12 17.58 -21.14 -4.16
C CYS A 12 18.36 -20.32 -5.20
N ARG A 13 19.10 -20.98 -6.11
CA ARG A 13 19.80 -20.29 -7.21
C ARG A 13 18.85 -19.74 -8.28
N MET A 14 17.70 -20.35 -8.49
CA MET A 14 16.70 -19.80 -9.41
C MET A 14 16.11 -18.49 -8.88
N VAL A 15 15.94 -18.36 -7.56
CA VAL A 15 15.58 -17.09 -6.90
C VAL A 15 16.67 -16.04 -7.09
N GLN A 16 17.95 -16.39 -6.86
CA GLN A 16 19.06 -15.46 -7.06
C GLN A 16 19.14 -14.92 -8.49
N ASN A 17 18.79 -15.74 -9.48
CA ASN A 17 18.79 -15.36 -10.89
C ASN A 17 17.48 -14.65 -11.32
N GLY A 18 16.57 -14.35 -10.38
CA GLY A 18 15.31 -13.65 -10.65
C GLY A 18 14.29 -14.47 -11.47
N LYS A 19 14.42 -15.80 -11.51
CA LYS A 19 13.47 -16.67 -12.23
C LYS A 19 12.24 -17.04 -11.39
N ILE A 20 12.35 -16.92 -10.07
CA ILE A 20 11.31 -17.23 -9.08
C ILE A 20 11.32 -16.10 -8.06
N GLU A 21 10.14 -15.62 -7.66
CA GLU A 21 10.03 -14.60 -6.62
C GLU A 21 10.49 -15.15 -5.26
N PRO A 22 11.20 -14.37 -4.42
CA PRO A 22 11.75 -14.85 -3.16
C PRO A 22 10.69 -15.43 -2.20
N PHE A 23 9.45 -14.97 -2.26
CA PHE A 23 8.34 -15.41 -1.38
C PHE A 23 7.60 -16.64 -1.88
N ASP A 24 7.78 -17.05 -3.13
CA ASP A 24 7.16 -18.26 -3.69
C ASP A 24 7.88 -19.55 -3.24
N VAL A 25 8.98 -19.40 -2.52
CA VAL A 25 9.77 -20.52 -2.00
C VAL A 25 9.20 -21.01 -0.67
N ASP A 26 8.80 -22.29 -0.65
CA ASP A 26 8.41 -22.99 0.56
C ASP A 26 9.64 -23.24 1.48
N PHE A 27 9.81 -22.34 2.45
CA PHE A 27 10.90 -22.39 3.42
C PHE A 27 10.77 -23.58 4.38
N ASP A 28 9.54 -23.99 4.71
CA ASP A 28 9.29 -25.13 5.59
C ASP A 28 9.74 -26.43 4.93
N TYR A 29 9.44 -26.57 3.63
CA TYR A 29 9.96 -27.67 2.83
C TYR A 29 11.49 -27.69 2.80
N ILE A 30 12.14 -26.57 2.48
CA ILE A 30 13.60 -26.45 2.45
C ILE A 30 14.22 -26.85 3.80
N MET A 31 13.68 -26.31 4.89
CA MET A 31 14.17 -26.57 6.24
C MET A 31 13.95 -28.03 6.66
N SER A 32 12.84 -28.65 6.23
CA SER A 32 12.56 -30.06 6.49
C SER A 32 13.58 -30.98 5.79
N VAL A 33 13.97 -30.65 4.55
CA VAL A 33 14.98 -31.39 3.79
C VAL A 33 16.35 -31.25 4.47
N ILE A 34 16.77 -30.03 4.82
CA ILE A 34 18.05 -29.80 5.51
C ILE A 34 18.10 -30.52 6.86
N LYS A 35 17.05 -30.43 7.68
CA LYS A 35 16.97 -31.10 8.99
C LYS A 35 16.97 -32.63 8.90
N LYS A 36 16.42 -33.19 7.82
CA LYS A 36 16.41 -34.64 7.58
C LYS A 36 17.80 -35.20 7.29
N HIS A 37 18.65 -34.42 6.59
CA HIS A 37 19.98 -34.87 6.17
C HIS A 37 21.11 -34.51 7.17
N TYR A 38 20.89 -33.51 8.03
CA TYR A 38 21.84 -33.08 9.06
C TYR A 38 22.32 -34.18 10.07
N PRO A 39 21.49 -35.15 10.51
CA PRO A 39 21.90 -36.13 11.52
C PRO A 39 22.79 -37.27 10.99
N GLU A 40 23.00 -37.39 9.67
CA GLU A 40 23.64 -38.56 9.04
C GLU A 40 24.95 -38.26 8.31
N ILE A 41 25.64 -37.16 8.66
CA ILE A 41 26.87 -36.73 7.95
C ILE A 41 28.00 -37.76 8.17
N LYS A 42 28.43 -38.42 7.10
CA LYS A 42 29.50 -39.45 7.14
C LYS A 42 30.77 -39.04 6.36
N ASP A 43 30.68 -38.09 5.43
CA ASP A 43 31.79 -37.64 4.58
C ASP A 43 31.89 -36.10 4.54
N VAL A 44 33.11 -35.57 4.34
CA VAL A 44 33.41 -34.14 4.17
C VAL A 44 32.67 -33.55 2.96
N ARG A 45 32.44 -34.36 1.92
CA ARG A 45 31.69 -33.92 0.73
C ARG A 45 30.22 -33.68 1.03
N GLU A 46 29.60 -34.48 1.88
CA GLU A 46 28.21 -34.28 2.32
C GLU A 46 28.10 -33.03 3.18
N PHE A 47 29.06 -32.82 4.08
CA PHE A 47 29.15 -31.58 4.86
C PHE A 47 29.25 -30.32 3.97
N CYS A 48 30.05 -30.36 2.90
CA CYS A 48 30.16 -29.24 1.96
C CYS A 48 28.84 -28.96 1.24
N LEU A 49 28.07 -29.99 0.88
CA LEU A 49 26.76 -29.84 0.25
C LEU A 49 25.74 -29.22 1.21
N ASP A 50 25.73 -29.63 2.48
CA ASP A 50 24.86 -29.03 3.49
C ASP A 50 25.22 -27.58 3.78
N ALA A 51 26.51 -27.27 3.94
CA ALA A 51 27.00 -25.91 4.12
C ALA A 51 26.63 -25.01 2.92
N GLN A 52 26.69 -25.57 1.71
CA GLN A 52 26.26 -24.88 0.51
C GLN A 52 24.76 -24.64 0.51
N ALA A 53 23.92 -25.63 0.86
CA ALA A 53 22.47 -25.45 0.96
C ALA A 53 22.10 -24.34 1.95
N LEU A 54 22.71 -24.32 3.14
CA LEU A 54 22.51 -23.27 4.15
C LEU A 54 22.91 -21.88 3.64
N LYS A 55 24.05 -21.78 2.93
CA LYS A 55 24.47 -20.52 2.33
C LYS A 55 23.43 -20.00 1.33
N GLU A 56 22.96 -20.86 0.42
CA GLU A 56 22.02 -20.47 -0.62
C GLU A 56 20.66 -20.05 -0.01
N VAL A 57 20.21 -20.73 1.04
CA VAL A 57 19.03 -20.35 1.82
C VAL A 57 19.21 -19.00 2.50
N SER A 58 20.38 -18.73 3.08
CA SER A 58 20.69 -17.42 3.66
C SER A 58 20.60 -16.30 2.61
N THR A 59 20.99 -16.56 1.37
CA THR A 59 20.87 -15.57 0.30
C THR A 59 19.41 -15.34 -0.13
N VAL A 60 18.57 -16.37 -0.12
CA VAL A 60 17.12 -16.21 -0.36
C VAL A 60 16.50 -15.32 0.72
N LEU A 61 16.84 -15.55 1.99
CA LEU A 61 16.40 -14.70 3.12
C LEU A 61 16.86 -13.25 2.97
N GLU A 62 18.10 -13.03 2.52
CA GLU A 62 18.61 -11.68 2.25
C GLU A 62 17.79 -10.98 1.14
N ASN A 63 17.42 -11.71 0.09
CA ASN A 63 16.58 -11.18 -1.00
C ASN A 63 15.15 -10.88 -0.53
N GLN A 64 14.55 -11.75 0.29
CA GLN A 64 13.26 -11.47 0.93
C GLN A 64 13.32 -10.21 1.79
N ASN A 65 14.38 -10.04 2.59
CA ASN A 65 14.57 -8.85 3.42
C ASN A 65 14.74 -7.58 2.57
N LYS A 66 15.54 -7.63 1.49
CA LYS A 66 15.67 -6.50 0.55
C LYS A 66 14.35 -6.15 -0.11
N TRP A 67 13.56 -7.14 -0.48
CA TRP A 67 12.23 -6.93 -1.05
C TRP A 67 11.29 -6.26 -0.04
N ILE A 68 11.26 -6.72 1.23
CA ILE A 68 10.47 -6.10 2.30
C ILE A 68 10.92 -4.66 2.53
N ALA A 69 12.23 -4.42 2.60
CA ALA A 69 12.79 -3.09 2.78
C ALA A 69 12.35 -2.15 1.63
N HIS A 70 12.40 -2.62 0.38
CA HIS A 70 11.95 -1.88 -0.79
C HIS A 70 10.44 -1.57 -0.77
N GLN A 71 9.61 -2.55 -0.40
CA GLN A 71 8.17 -2.32 -0.26
C GLN A 71 7.87 -1.33 0.88
N SER A 72 8.59 -1.44 2.01
CA SER A 72 8.43 -0.53 3.14
C SER A 72 8.86 0.91 2.82
N THR A 73 9.91 1.11 2.02
CA THR A 73 10.34 2.43 1.52
C THR A 73 9.36 3.01 0.52
N THR A 74 8.63 2.17 -0.21
CA THR A 74 7.60 2.59 -1.18
C THR A 74 6.30 2.99 -0.49
N LEU A 75 5.94 2.30 0.60
CA LEU A 75 4.68 2.50 1.35
C LEU A 75 4.79 3.52 2.50
N TYR A 76 5.96 3.66 3.13
CA TYR A 76 6.18 4.53 4.29
C TYR A 76 7.41 5.43 4.09
N LYS A 77 7.33 6.66 4.64
CA LYS A 77 8.48 7.57 4.72
C LYS A 77 9.58 6.92 5.57
N ASP A 78 10.58 6.33 4.92
CA ASP A 78 11.75 5.72 5.58
C ASP A 78 12.51 6.77 6.43
N PRO A 79 12.98 6.43 7.64
CA PRO A 79 13.97 7.23 8.38
C PRO A 79 15.05 7.90 7.54
N PHE A 80 15.57 7.25 6.49
CA PHE A 80 16.54 7.87 5.58
C PHE A 80 15.94 9.04 4.78
N MET A 81 14.75 8.85 4.20
CA MET A 81 14.02 9.86 3.43
C MET A 81 13.67 11.07 4.31
N LEU A 82 13.22 10.82 5.53
CA LEU A 82 12.93 11.85 6.52
C LEU A 82 14.19 12.66 6.86
N ASN A 83 15.34 12.01 7.04
CA ASN A 83 16.60 12.70 7.30
C ASN A 83 17.02 13.60 6.13
N GLN A 84 16.90 13.14 4.89
CA GLN A 84 17.19 13.95 3.71
C GLN A 84 16.25 15.16 3.60
N GLN A 85 14.95 14.97 3.84
CA GLN A 85 13.98 16.07 3.88
C GLN A 85 14.33 17.10 4.96
N LEU A 86 14.62 16.65 6.18
CA LEU A 86 15.01 17.53 7.28
C LEU A 86 16.28 18.33 6.97
N MET A 87 17.25 17.75 6.25
CA MET A 87 18.46 18.46 5.83
C MET A 87 18.22 19.49 4.70
N ASN A 88 17.22 19.25 3.86
CA ASN A 88 16.89 20.12 2.73
C ASN A 88 15.84 21.21 3.08
N MET A 89 15.13 21.09 4.20
CA MET A 89 14.17 22.09 4.67
C MET A 89 14.86 23.35 5.18
N ASP A 90 14.25 24.51 4.92
CA ASP A 90 14.67 25.76 5.54
C ASP A 90 14.22 25.84 7.01
N ILE A 91 14.86 26.73 7.77
CA ILE A 91 14.59 26.91 9.20
C ILE A 91 13.13 27.31 9.47
N GLY A 92 12.50 28.06 8.56
CA GLY A 92 11.10 28.46 8.67
C GLY A 92 10.15 27.27 8.56
N SER A 93 10.35 26.43 7.54
CA SER A 93 9.57 25.19 7.36
C SER A 93 9.75 24.22 8.54
N LEU A 94 10.96 24.08 9.08
CA LEU A 94 11.21 23.28 10.28
C LEU A 94 10.47 23.82 11.51
N ALA A 95 10.48 25.14 11.71
CA ALA A 95 9.77 25.77 12.83
C ALA A 95 8.25 25.60 12.72
N ASP A 96 7.68 25.73 11.52
CA ASP A 96 6.25 25.52 11.26
C ASP A 96 5.84 24.05 11.52
N ALA A 97 6.64 23.09 11.02
CA ALA A 97 6.40 21.67 11.28
C ALA A 97 6.45 21.34 12.77
N PHE A 98 7.41 21.93 13.51
CA PHE A 98 7.52 21.76 14.96
C PHE A 98 6.34 22.36 15.72
N LEU A 99 5.87 23.55 15.31
CA LEU A 99 4.69 24.20 15.88
C LEU A 99 3.41 23.38 15.64
N LYS A 100 3.22 22.86 14.42
CA LYS A 100 2.08 21.98 14.08
C LYS A 100 2.09 20.67 14.88
N SER A 101 3.28 20.14 15.15
CA SER A 101 3.46 18.87 15.87
C SER A 101 3.56 19.05 17.39
N TRP A 102 3.54 20.29 17.88
CA TRP A 102 3.61 20.56 19.31
C TRP A 102 2.27 20.19 19.96
N HIS A 103 2.23 19.03 20.62
CA HIS A 103 1.14 18.63 21.51
C HIS A 103 1.60 18.75 22.97
N PRO A 104 1.44 19.92 23.61
CA PRO A 104 1.81 20.04 25.02
C PRO A 104 0.87 19.17 25.83
N ILE A 105 1.40 18.49 26.85
CA ILE A 105 0.58 17.78 27.82
C ILE A 105 -0.11 18.85 28.68
N ILE A 106 -1.30 19.30 28.24
CA ILE A 106 -2.09 20.34 28.90
C ILE A 106 -2.82 19.74 30.13
N GLU A 107 -3.11 18.44 30.10
CA GLU A 107 -3.81 17.74 31.17
C GLU A 107 -3.27 16.31 31.33
N MET A 108 -3.01 15.90 32.57
CA MET A 108 -2.93 14.48 32.93
C MET A 108 -4.27 14.10 33.52
N GLU A 109 -4.99 13.16 32.89
CA GLU A 109 -6.18 12.56 33.50
C GLU A 109 -5.80 11.93 34.84
N GLN A 110 -6.13 12.59 35.93
CA GLN A 110 -6.06 11.98 37.26
C GLN A 110 -7.39 11.30 37.53
N MET A 111 -7.36 9.99 37.82
CA MET A 111 -8.53 9.31 38.34
C MET A 111 -8.96 9.97 39.65
N SER A 112 -10.04 10.74 39.61
CA SER A 112 -10.63 11.30 40.83
C SER A 112 -11.50 10.24 41.52
N SER A 113 -11.66 10.36 42.84
CA SER A 113 -12.60 9.52 43.60
C SER A 113 -14.03 9.61 43.05
N LYS A 114 -14.41 10.80 42.54
CA LYS A 114 -15.70 11.03 41.88
C LYS A 114 -15.81 10.26 40.56
N THR A 115 -14.77 10.25 39.74
CA THR A 115 -14.72 9.47 38.48
C THR A 115 -14.85 7.98 38.78
N LEU A 116 -14.12 7.46 39.77
CA LEU A 116 -14.24 6.05 40.18
C LEU A 116 -15.64 5.70 40.68
N THR A 117 -16.26 6.60 41.46
CA THR A 117 -17.64 6.42 41.95
C THR A 117 -18.63 6.39 40.81
N ASN A 118 -18.49 7.29 39.83
CA ASN A 118 -19.34 7.32 38.64
C ASN A 118 -19.14 6.08 37.76
N SER A 119 -17.90 5.61 37.59
CA SER A 119 -17.63 4.38 36.84
C SER A 119 -18.22 3.15 37.54
N LEU A 120 -18.12 3.06 38.87
CA LEU A 120 -18.77 2.03 39.67
C LEU A 120 -20.30 2.07 39.52
N GLY A 121 -20.89 3.27 39.55
CA GLY A 121 -22.32 3.48 39.29
C GLY A 121 -22.71 3.00 37.90
N TYR A 122 -21.97 3.41 36.87
CA TYR A 122 -22.16 2.95 35.49
C TYR A 122 -22.13 1.43 35.42
N TRP A 123 -21.06 0.76 35.90
CA TRP A 123 -20.96 -0.70 35.91
C TRP A 123 -22.08 -1.40 36.69
N GLY A 124 -22.67 -0.76 37.69
CA GLY A 124 -23.83 -1.28 38.41
C GLY A 124 -25.16 -1.13 37.67
N ASP A 125 -25.33 -0.05 36.90
CA ASP A 125 -26.55 0.24 36.12
C ASP A 125 -26.59 -0.52 34.78
N LEU A 126 -25.46 -1.11 34.40
CA LEU A 126 -25.32 -1.91 33.20
C LEU A 126 -26.15 -3.19 33.30
N ILE A 127 -26.96 -3.46 32.26
CA ILE A 127 -27.68 -4.72 32.04
C ILE A 127 -26.74 -5.92 32.30
N PRO A 128 -27.18 -7.03 32.91
CA PRO A 128 -26.35 -8.22 33.11
C PRO A 128 -25.60 -8.70 31.86
N LEU A 129 -24.39 -9.25 32.04
CA LEU A 129 -23.49 -9.66 30.94
C LEU A 129 -24.12 -10.72 30.02
N ASP A 130 -24.93 -11.61 30.57
CA ASP A 130 -25.68 -12.64 29.87
C ASP A 130 -26.72 -12.07 28.90
N GLU A 131 -27.36 -10.95 29.26
CA GLU A 131 -28.28 -10.24 28.36
C GLU A 131 -27.54 -9.41 27.30
N ARG A 132 -26.38 -8.83 27.63
CA ARG A 132 -25.53 -8.08 26.66
C ARG A 132 -24.91 -8.96 25.59
N TRP A 133 -24.52 -10.18 25.96
CA TRP A 133 -23.92 -11.15 25.06
C TRP A 133 -24.94 -11.98 24.30
N GLN A 134 -26.24 -11.73 24.49
CA GLN A 134 -27.21 -12.22 23.51
C GLN A 134 -26.90 -11.52 22.19
N GLU A 135 -26.48 -12.30 21.20
CA GLU A 135 -26.46 -11.81 19.83
C GLU A 135 -27.87 -11.30 19.53
N PRO A 136 -28.03 -10.04 19.07
CA PRO A 136 -29.33 -9.59 18.60
C PRO A 136 -29.81 -10.63 17.58
N GLU A 137 -31.08 -11.02 17.63
CA GLU A 137 -31.70 -11.76 16.53
C GLU A 137 -31.66 -10.85 15.29
N VAL A 138 -30.53 -10.89 14.59
CA VAL A 138 -30.39 -10.26 13.29
C VAL A 138 -31.13 -11.21 12.35
N GLU A 139 -32.32 -10.82 11.91
CA GLU A 139 -32.96 -11.50 10.79
C GLU A 139 -31.97 -11.48 9.62
N ALA A 140 -31.47 -12.66 9.24
CA ALA A 140 -30.72 -12.85 8.02
C ALA A 140 -31.66 -12.53 6.86
N LYS A 141 -31.71 -11.27 6.45
CA LYS A 141 -32.32 -10.88 5.19
C LYS A 141 -31.38 -11.35 4.09
N ASP A 142 -31.91 -12.13 3.15
CA ASP A 142 -31.21 -12.44 1.92
C ASP A 142 -30.68 -11.14 1.29
N THR A 143 -29.48 -11.20 0.74
CA THR A 143 -28.92 -10.12 -0.09
C THR A 143 -29.92 -9.80 -1.19
N MET A 144 -30.67 -8.72 -1.03
CA MET A 144 -31.63 -8.28 -2.03
C MET A 144 -30.87 -7.91 -3.31
N TYR A 145 -31.36 -8.38 -4.45
CA TYR A 145 -30.83 -7.97 -5.74
C TYR A 145 -31.32 -6.55 -6.03
N ALA A 146 -30.40 -5.61 -6.16
CA ALA A 146 -30.72 -4.27 -6.65
C ALA A 146 -30.85 -4.31 -8.18
N THR A 147 -31.92 -3.71 -8.70
CA THR A 147 -32.12 -3.54 -10.13
C THR A 147 -31.13 -2.51 -10.65
N ARG A 148 -30.65 -2.64 -11.90
CA ARG A 148 -29.70 -1.68 -12.50
C ARG A 148 -30.12 -0.21 -12.32
N ASN A 149 -31.41 0.10 -12.43
CA ASN A 149 -31.95 1.43 -12.23
C ASN A 149 -31.88 1.91 -10.77
N GLU A 150 -32.12 1.04 -9.80
CA GLU A 150 -31.99 1.38 -8.37
C GLU A 150 -30.53 1.67 -8.01
N VAL A 151 -29.59 0.93 -8.59
CA VAL A 151 -28.15 1.16 -8.43
C VAL A 151 -27.72 2.50 -9.08
N HIS A 152 -28.35 2.89 -10.20
CA HIS A 152 -28.16 4.21 -10.81
C HIS A 152 -28.74 5.34 -9.96
N GLU A 153 -29.96 5.20 -9.42
CA GLU A 153 -30.57 6.22 -8.52
C GLU A 153 -29.77 6.41 -7.23
N LEU A 154 -29.13 5.34 -6.74
CA LEU A 154 -28.23 5.38 -5.59
C LEU A 154 -26.83 5.94 -5.93
N GLY A 155 -26.56 6.24 -7.21
CA GLY A 155 -25.29 6.83 -7.66
C GLY A 155 -24.10 5.88 -7.72
N PHE A 156 -24.33 4.57 -7.61
CA PHE A 156 -23.23 3.57 -7.62
C PHE A 156 -22.73 3.22 -9.02
N ILE A 157 -23.56 3.42 -10.06
CA ILE A 157 -23.16 3.25 -11.47
C ILE A 157 -23.37 4.58 -12.20
N PRO A 158 -22.32 5.16 -12.82
CA PRO A 158 -22.46 6.36 -13.65
C PRO A 158 -23.46 6.17 -14.80
N GLU A 159 -24.14 7.24 -15.23
CA GLU A 159 -25.06 7.20 -16.38
C GLU A 159 -24.33 6.91 -17.70
N GLU A 160 -23.08 7.37 -17.82
CA GLU A 160 -22.18 7.12 -18.95
C GLU A 160 -21.43 5.78 -18.79
N GLY A 161 -21.07 5.14 -19.90
CA GLY A 161 -20.23 3.95 -19.85
C GLY A 161 -18.88 4.29 -19.24
N PHE A 162 -18.37 3.49 -18.28
CA PHE A 162 -17.08 3.78 -17.64
C PHE A 162 -15.93 3.94 -18.65
N GLY A 163 -15.97 3.23 -19.78
CA GLY A 163 -15.02 3.43 -20.89
C GLY A 163 -15.09 4.83 -21.52
N GLU A 164 -16.29 5.39 -21.68
CA GLU A 164 -16.49 6.74 -22.22
C GLU A 164 -15.93 7.81 -21.27
N ILE A 165 -16.09 7.60 -19.95
CA ILE A 165 -15.51 8.45 -18.92
C ILE A 165 -13.97 8.42 -19.02
N ILE A 166 -13.37 7.23 -19.15
CA ILE A 166 -11.91 7.09 -19.29
C ILE A 166 -11.40 7.76 -20.56
N GLU A 167 -12.06 7.56 -21.71
CA GLU A 167 -11.68 8.19 -22.97
C GLU A 167 -11.79 9.72 -22.91
N LYS A 168 -12.84 10.25 -22.28
CA LYS A 168 -13.03 11.69 -22.08
C LYS A 168 -11.89 12.28 -21.24
N PHE A 169 -11.54 11.63 -20.13
CA PHE A 169 -10.44 12.06 -19.28
C PHE A 169 -9.08 11.92 -19.97
N TRP A 170 -8.88 10.90 -20.80
CA TRP A 170 -7.64 10.73 -21.58
C TRP A 170 -7.46 11.87 -22.58
N ARG A 171 -8.52 12.25 -23.31
CA ARG A 171 -8.48 13.41 -24.21
C ARG A 171 -8.23 14.72 -23.46
N GLU A 172 -8.91 14.92 -22.33
CA GLU A 172 -8.67 16.10 -21.48
C GLU A 172 -7.21 16.17 -20.99
N LEU A 173 -6.62 15.03 -20.63
CA LEU A 173 -5.21 14.95 -20.23
C LEU A 173 -4.29 15.34 -21.40
N GLY A 174 -4.56 14.87 -22.61
CA GLY A 174 -3.83 15.26 -23.82
C GLY A 174 -3.96 16.75 -24.14
N ASP A 175 -5.14 17.33 -23.99
CA ASP A 175 -5.39 18.75 -24.21
C ASP A 175 -4.63 19.64 -23.21
N ARG A 176 -4.50 19.19 -21.96
CA ARG A 176 -3.84 19.96 -20.88
C ARG A 176 -2.33 19.77 -20.85
N ALA A 177 -1.86 18.53 -20.97
CA ALA A 177 -0.43 18.20 -20.89
C ALA A 177 0.28 18.33 -22.24
N GLY A 178 -0.46 18.25 -23.35
CA GLY A 178 0.06 18.04 -24.70
C GLY A 178 0.23 16.55 -25.02
N GLU A 179 0.21 16.20 -26.31
CA GLU A 179 0.49 14.83 -26.77
C GLU A 179 1.90 14.39 -26.30
N GLY A 180 1.96 13.30 -25.52
CA GLY A 180 3.21 12.82 -24.91
C GLY A 180 3.74 13.70 -23.77
N GLY A 181 3.00 14.73 -23.38
CA GLY A 181 3.38 15.68 -22.35
C GLY A 181 3.14 15.16 -20.93
N THR A 182 3.77 15.85 -19.99
CA THR A 182 3.71 15.55 -18.55
C THR A 182 3.11 16.72 -17.81
N ILE A 183 2.20 16.45 -16.88
CA ILE A 183 1.55 17.43 -16.00
C ILE A 183 1.75 17.02 -14.54
N ASP A 184 1.79 18.00 -13.63
CA ASP A 184 1.77 17.72 -12.20
C ASP A 184 0.44 17.05 -11.79
N TYR A 185 0.53 16.11 -10.83
CA TYR A 185 -0.63 15.34 -10.37
C TYR A 185 -1.72 16.23 -9.75
N TRP A 186 -1.35 17.17 -8.87
CA TRP A 186 -2.30 18.07 -8.23
C TRP A 186 -2.87 19.09 -9.21
N GLU A 187 -2.07 19.57 -10.16
CA GLU A 187 -2.59 20.36 -11.28
C GLU A 187 -3.62 19.57 -12.13
N TRP A 188 -3.41 18.26 -12.30
CA TRP A 188 -4.34 17.41 -13.05
C TRP A 188 -5.66 17.14 -12.30
N ILE A 189 -5.59 16.70 -11.04
CA ILE A 189 -6.76 16.25 -10.27
C ILE A 189 -7.50 17.38 -9.55
N GLY A 190 -6.81 18.47 -9.20
CA GLY A 190 -7.34 19.53 -8.34
C GLY A 190 -8.53 20.27 -8.95
N ARG A 191 -9.60 20.45 -8.16
CA ARG A 191 -10.83 21.15 -8.55
C ARG A 191 -11.39 21.99 -7.40
N ASP A 192 -12.36 22.83 -7.73
CA ASP A 192 -13.02 23.77 -6.80
C ASP A 192 -13.74 23.06 -5.63
N THR A 193 -14.05 21.77 -5.78
CA THR A 193 -14.63 20.95 -4.71
C THR A 193 -13.77 19.73 -4.41
N TYR A 194 -13.74 19.33 -3.13
CA TYR A 194 -13.02 18.14 -2.70
C TYR A 194 -13.59 16.86 -3.32
N GLU A 195 -14.92 16.76 -3.40
CA GLU A 195 -15.59 15.62 -4.01
C GLU A 195 -15.17 15.41 -5.47
N GLU A 196 -15.14 16.48 -6.27
CA GLU A 196 -14.69 16.41 -7.65
C GLU A 196 -13.21 16.06 -7.74
N THR A 197 -12.37 16.61 -6.85
CA THR A 197 -10.94 16.28 -6.79
C THR A 197 -10.72 14.79 -6.50
N VAL A 198 -11.44 14.23 -5.53
CA VAL A 198 -11.39 12.79 -5.19
C VAL A 198 -11.92 11.94 -6.34
N TYR A 199 -13.01 12.35 -6.99
CA TYR A 199 -13.54 11.65 -8.15
C TYR A 199 -12.53 11.61 -9.30
N ARG A 200 -11.85 12.73 -9.60
CA ARG A 200 -10.79 12.77 -10.62
C ARG A 200 -9.59 11.90 -10.24
N ALA A 201 -9.19 11.92 -8.97
CA ALA A 201 -8.13 11.03 -8.47
C ALA A 201 -8.51 9.55 -8.67
N TYR A 202 -9.75 9.19 -8.36
CA TYR A 202 -10.30 7.85 -8.57
C TYR A 202 -10.24 7.44 -10.05
N VAL A 203 -10.76 8.26 -10.97
CA VAL A 203 -10.73 7.96 -12.42
C VAL A 203 -9.28 7.83 -12.92
N THR A 204 -8.37 8.65 -12.42
CA THR A 204 -6.94 8.61 -12.78
C THR A 204 -6.29 7.27 -12.45
N VAL A 205 -6.67 6.60 -11.36
CA VAL A 205 -6.18 5.25 -11.03
C VAL A 205 -6.49 4.28 -12.16
N PHE A 206 -7.70 4.32 -12.73
CA PHE A 206 -8.08 3.46 -13.85
C PHE A 206 -7.41 3.86 -15.15
N LEU A 207 -7.24 5.17 -15.37
CA LEU A 207 -6.55 5.70 -16.54
C LEU A 207 -5.10 5.19 -16.62
N VAL A 208 -4.39 5.18 -15.49
CA VAL A 208 -3.05 4.60 -15.37
C VAL A 208 -3.11 3.07 -15.44
N SER A 209 -4.01 2.45 -14.70
CA SER A 209 -4.12 0.97 -14.62
C SER A 209 -4.46 0.31 -15.96
N TYR A 210 -5.22 0.99 -16.81
CA TYR A 210 -5.59 0.52 -18.15
C TYR A 210 -4.59 0.96 -19.23
N GLY A 211 -3.54 1.72 -18.88
CA GLY A 211 -2.46 2.09 -19.78
C GLY A 211 -2.80 3.25 -20.73
N TYR A 212 -3.71 4.14 -20.34
CA TYR A 212 -4.01 5.40 -21.04
C TYR A 212 -3.06 6.52 -20.62
N ALA A 213 -2.47 6.43 -19.42
CA ALA A 213 -1.47 7.35 -18.91
C ALA A 213 -0.41 6.59 -18.11
N ASN A 214 0.74 7.22 -17.91
CA ASN A 214 1.77 6.74 -16.99
C ASN A 214 1.88 7.68 -15.80
N ILE A 215 2.23 7.13 -14.63
CA ILE A 215 2.50 7.91 -13.42
C ILE A 215 3.96 7.76 -13.04
N ASP A 216 4.64 8.87 -12.82
CA ASP A 216 6.01 8.90 -12.31
C ASP A 216 6.03 9.63 -10.97
N ARG A 217 6.62 9.00 -9.96
CA ARG A 217 6.74 9.56 -8.62
C ARG A 217 8.20 9.66 -8.27
N LYS A 218 8.62 10.85 -7.82
CA LYS A 218 9.95 11.09 -7.26
C LYS A 218 9.81 11.19 -5.73
N PRO A 219 10.03 10.10 -4.97
CA PRO A 219 9.74 10.09 -3.53
C PRO A 219 10.49 11.16 -2.73
N LEU A 220 11.70 11.54 -3.19
CA LEU A 220 12.56 12.52 -2.53
C LEU A 220 12.02 13.96 -2.63
N LEU A 221 11.37 14.27 -3.74
CA LEU A 221 10.83 15.61 -4.02
C LEU A 221 9.33 15.71 -3.72
N GLU A 222 8.69 14.60 -3.33
CA GLU A 222 7.23 14.46 -3.22
C GLU A 222 6.45 14.83 -4.50
N GLU A 223 7.16 15.05 -5.61
CA GLU A 223 6.59 15.31 -6.93
C GLU A 223 5.98 14.03 -7.50
N THR A 224 4.71 14.13 -7.87
CA THR A 224 4.00 13.09 -8.62
C THR A 224 3.55 13.71 -9.92
N THR A 225 3.89 13.07 -11.04
CA THR A 225 3.56 13.58 -12.37
C THR A 225 2.81 12.53 -13.17
N ILE A 226 1.92 12.98 -14.05
CA ILE A 226 1.15 12.14 -14.95
C ILE A 226 1.58 12.46 -16.37
N THR A 227 1.93 11.44 -17.13
CA THR A 227 2.30 11.55 -18.54
C THR A 227 1.19 10.98 -19.41
N HIS A 228 0.74 11.78 -20.38
CA HIS A 228 -0.20 11.34 -21.39
C HIS A 228 0.46 10.36 -22.37
N LEU A 229 -0.23 9.26 -22.71
CA LEU A 229 0.21 8.34 -23.76
C LEU A 229 -0.57 8.61 -25.04
N GLU A 230 0.14 8.89 -26.15
CA GLU A 230 -0.45 9.17 -27.48
C GLU A 230 -1.36 8.05 -28.00
N GLU A 231 -1.04 6.81 -27.66
CA GLU A 231 -1.89 5.65 -27.91
C GLU A 231 -2.04 4.86 -26.61
N PRO A 232 -3.28 4.50 -26.19
CA PRO A 232 -3.49 3.64 -25.05
C PRO A 232 -2.78 2.31 -25.26
N ARG A 233 -1.92 1.92 -24.31
CA ARG A 233 -1.22 0.63 -24.33
C ARG A 233 -1.72 -0.22 -23.17
N PRO A 234 -2.89 -0.88 -23.30
CA PRO A 234 -3.35 -1.84 -22.32
C PRO A 234 -2.45 -3.08 -22.41
N ASN A 235 -1.31 -3.06 -21.72
CA ASN A 235 -0.41 -4.20 -21.67
C ASN A 235 -0.61 -4.98 -20.36
N PRO A 236 -1.33 -6.12 -20.36
CA PRO A 236 -1.58 -6.90 -19.16
C PRO A 236 -0.35 -7.67 -18.66
N GLU A 237 0.70 -7.83 -19.46
CA GLU A 237 1.89 -8.65 -19.11
C GLU A 237 3.00 -7.87 -18.37
N GLN A 238 2.92 -6.54 -18.29
CA GLN A 238 3.87 -5.75 -17.50
C GLN A 238 3.51 -5.75 -16.02
N SER A 239 4.51 -5.99 -15.15
CA SER A 239 4.33 -5.88 -13.70
C SER A 239 3.88 -4.47 -13.34
N LYS A 240 2.63 -4.33 -12.88
CA LYS A 240 2.08 -3.05 -12.43
C LYS A 240 2.58 -2.81 -11.01
N VAL A 241 3.26 -1.69 -10.80
CA VAL A 241 3.64 -1.24 -9.45
C VAL A 241 2.46 -0.49 -8.86
N SER A 242 2.10 -0.81 -7.62
CA SER A 242 1.07 -0.06 -6.89
C SER A 242 1.68 1.23 -6.35
N VAL A 243 1.16 2.37 -6.78
CA VAL A 243 1.60 3.69 -6.30
C VAL A 243 0.53 4.25 -5.36
N PRO A 244 0.77 4.30 -4.04
CA PRO A 244 -0.17 4.93 -3.12
C PRO A 244 -0.08 6.45 -3.24
N VAL A 245 -1.20 7.09 -3.55
CA VAL A 245 -1.31 8.57 -3.57
C VAL A 245 -2.34 8.98 -2.52
N LEU A 246 -1.92 9.81 -1.57
CA LEU A 246 -2.79 10.39 -0.57
C LEU A 246 -3.49 11.61 -1.18
N VAL A 247 -4.81 11.73 -1.03
CA VAL A 247 -5.58 12.90 -1.44
C VAL A 247 -6.31 13.42 -0.21
N ASP A 248 -5.58 14.14 0.64
CA ASP A 248 -6.10 14.65 1.90
C ASP A 248 -6.89 15.96 1.73
N TYR A 249 -7.85 16.18 2.63
CA TYR A 249 -8.69 17.38 2.60
C TYR A 249 -7.93 18.66 2.96
N GLU A 250 -6.97 18.59 3.89
CA GLU A 250 -6.16 19.75 4.23
C GLU A 250 -5.17 20.09 3.11
N GLU A 251 -4.54 19.09 2.48
CA GLU A 251 -3.72 19.28 1.29
C GLU A 251 -4.51 19.94 0.14
N TRP A 252 -5.73 19.47 -0.12
CA TRP A 252 -6.61 20.09 -1.12
C TRP A 252 -6.92 21.57 -0.80
N LYS A 253 -7.17 21.92 0.47
CA LYS A 253 -7.37 23.31 0.88
C LYS A 253 -6.13 24.18 0.70
N TYR A 254 -4.93 23.62 0.90
CA TYR A 254 -3.69 24.36 0.68
C TYR A 254 -3.49 24.64 -0.80
N TRP A 255 -3.68 23.61 -1.65
CA TRP A 255 -3.63 23.74 -3.10
C TRP A 255 -4.63 24.79 -3.63
N LEU A 256 -5.87 24.82 -3.12
CA LEU A 256 -6.88 25.80 -3.54
C LEU A 256 -6.52 27.26 -3.19
N LYS A 257 -5.57 27.46 -2.26
CA LYS A 257 -5.13 28.80 -1.81
C LYS A 257 -3.85 29.28 -2.51
N GLU A 258 -3.16 28.41 -3.24
CA GLU A 258 -2.05 28.77 -4.12
C GLU A 258 -2.55 29.33 -5.46
#